data_AF-A0AB72V7I9-F1
#
_entry.id   AF-A0AB72V7I9-F1
#
_cell.length_a   1.000
_cell.length_b   1.000
_cell.length_c   1.000
_cell.angle_alpha   90.00
_cell.angle_beta   90.00
_cell.angle_gamma   90.00
#
_symmetry.space_group_name_H-M   'P 1'
#
loop_
_entity.id
_entity.type
_entity.pdbx_description
1 polymer ?
#
loop_
_entity_poly.entity_id
_entity_poly.type
_entity_poly.pdbx_seq_one_letter_code
_entity_poly.pdbx_strand_id
1 'polypeptide(L)'
;MKTFNPTMIAGLIGVLYFVLLTLIFSIQDMELAAEIAFGIVTIVGLIAVWDNFRDRNNSTWKTWTGLVGGLLIAVPGICLLVGNLVLLAVDGNPSTMVNTLLSVAGIGAIFLLPIGIIMCLIAGFNRFYAALKV
;
A
#
# COMPACT_ATOMS: atom_id res chain seq x y z
N MET A 1 -2.02 -24.90 -8.09
CA MET A 1 -2.12 -23.45 -8.37
C MET A 1 -2.43 -22.73 -7.07
N LYS A 2 -1.75 -21.64 -6.72
CA LYS A 2 -2.12 -20.88 -5.51
C LYS A 2 -3.43 -20.13 -5.81
N THR A 3 -4.51 -20.51 -5.14
CA THR A 3 -5.81 -19.80 -5.17
C THR A 3 -5.71 -18.40 -4.59
N PHE A 4 -4.67 -18.12 -3.80
CA PHE A 4 -4.41 -16.84 -3.15
C PHE A 4 -3.44 -15.99 -3.98
N ASN A 5 -3.88 -14.78 -4.37
CA ASN A 5 -3.08 -13.80 -5.12
C ASN A 5 -2.96 -12.50 -4.31
N PRO A 6 -1.92 -12.39 -3.46
CA PRO A 6 -1.74 -11.24 -2.57
C PRO A 6 -1.67 -9.91 -3.31
N THR A 7 -1.07 -9.87 -4.49
CA THR A 7 -0.99 -8.67 -5.34
C THR A 7 -2.38 -8.16 -5.72
N MET A 8 -3.28 -9.06 -6.13
CA MET A 8 -4.66 -8.69 -6.47
C MET A 8 -5.41 -8.19 -5.23
N ILE A 9 -5.23 -8.88 -4.10
CA ILE A 9 -5.87 -8.52 -2.82
C ILE A 9 -5.41 -7.14 -2.34
N ALA A 10 -4.12 -6.82 -2.44
CA ALA A 10 -3.59 -5.49 -2.11
C ALA A 10 -4.25 -4.39 -2.94
N GLY A 11 -4.41 -4.62 -4.24
CA GLY A 11 -5.13 -3.70 -5.11
C GLY A 11 -6.59 -3.52 -4.68
N LEU A 12 -7.32 -4.61 -4.44
CA LEU A 12 -8.75 -4.55 -4.06
C LEU A 12 -8.97 -3.90 -2.69
N ILE A 13 -8.14 -4.20 -1.71
CA ILE A 13 -8.19 -3.58 -0.37
C ILE A 13 -7.87 -2.08 -0.47
N GLY A 14 -6.91 -1.70 -1.31
CA GLY A 14 -6.61 -0.28 -1.55
C GLY A 14 -7.77 0.48 -2.21
N VAL A 15 -8.50 -0.15 -3.16
CA VAL A 15 -9.73 0.44 -3.71
C VAL A 15 -10.78 0.61 -2.61
N LEU A 16 -11.01 -0.44 -1.80
CA LEU A 16 -11.95 -0.38 -0.70
C LEU A 16 -11.60 0.74 0.29
N TYR A 17 -10.31 0.92 0.61
CA TYR A 17 -9.85 2.02 1.46
C TYR A 17 -10.24 3.38 0.89
N PHE A 18 -10.05 3.64 -0.40
CA PHE A 18 -10.47 4.91 -1.01
C PHE A 18 -11.98 5.14 -0.96
N VAL A 19 -12.77 4.08 -1.19
CA VAL A 19 -14.24 4.15 -1.08
C VAL A 19 -14.65 4.48 0.35
N LEU A 20 -14.07 3.80 1.35
CA LEU A 20 -14.37 4.06 2.76
C LEU A 20 -13.90 5.45 3.21
N LEU A 21 -12.71 5.86 2.78
CA LEU A 21 -12.15 7.18 3.07
C LEU A 21 -13.07 8.30 2.58
N THR A 22 -13.54 8.19 1.34
CA THR A 22 -14.35 9.23 0.69
C THR A 22 -15.82 9.22 1.13
N LEU A 23 -16.43 8.05 1.26
CA LEU A 23 -17.88 7.93 1.50
C LEU A 23 -18.26 7.81 2.98
N ILE A 24 -17.32 7.47 3.86
CA ILE A 24 -17.60 7.23 5.28
C ILE A 24 -16.69 8.07 6.15
N PHE A 25 -15.38 7.82 6.12
CA PHE A 25 -14.47 8.38 7.12
C PHE A 25 -14.37 9.91 7.04
N SER A 26 -14.25 10.47 5.84
CA SER A 26 -14.17 11.92 5.64
C SER A 26 -15.49 12.63 6.00
N ILE A 27 -16.64 12.01 5.70
CA ILE A 27 -17.96 12.61 5.95
C ILE A 27 -18.31 12.58 7.45
N GLN A 28 -17.89 11.52 8.15
CA GLN A 28 -18.20 11.28 9.57
C GLN A 28 -17.09 11.71 10.53
N ASP A 29 -16.05 12.38 10.03
CA ASP A 29 -14.89 12.85 10.82
C ASP A 29 -14.19 11.71 11.60
N MET A 30 -14.13 10.52 11.00
CA MET A 30 -13.58 9.31 11.64
C MET A 30 -12.07 9.16 11.38
N GLU A 31 -11.28 10.14 11.82
CA GLU A 31 -9.83 10.20 11.58
C GLU A 31 -9.10 8.92 12.03
N LEU A 32 -9.37 8.45 13.26
CA LEU A 32 -8.74 7.23 13.79
C LEU A 32 -9.06 5.99 12.95
N ALA A 33 -10.29 5.87 12.45
CA ALA A 33 -10.67 4.74 11.61
C ALA A 33 -9.97 4.78 10.25
N ALA A 34 -9.81 5.98 9.67
CA ALA A 34 -9.05 6.18 8.45
C ALA A 34 -7.58 5.80 8.62
N GLU A 35 -6.95 6.19 9.73
CA GLU A 35 -5.56 5.82 10.03
C GLU A 35 -5.39 4.32 10.22
N ILE A 36 -6.28 3.67 10.96
CA ILE A 36 -6.27 2.21 11.15
C ILE A 36 -6.42 1.51 9.79
N ALA A 37 -7.38 1.94 8.96
CA ALA A 37 -7.60 1.37 7.65
C ALA A 37 -6.38 1.56 6.73
N PHE A 38 -5.71 2.71 6.80
CA PHE A 38 -4.47 2.97 6.08
C PHE A 38 -3.32 2.08 6.56
N GLY A 39 -3.24 1.80 7.86
CA GLY A 39 -2.32 0.82 8.43
C GLY A 39 -2.54 -0.59 7.87
N ILE A 40 -3.80 -1.02 7.74
CA ILE A 40 -4.15 -2.31 7.11
C ILE A 40 -3.70 -2.34 5.65
N VAL A 41 -4.00 -1.30 4.87
CA VAL A 41 -3.58 -1.18 3.45
C VAL A 41 -2.07 -1.29 3.32
N THR A 42 -1.33 -0.65 4.22
CA THR A 42 0.14 -0.70 4.27
C THR A 42 0.66 -2.12 4.48
N ILE A 43 0.09 -2.86 5.43
CA ILE A 43 0.45 -4.25 5.72
C ILE A 43 0.17 -5.14 4.49
N VAL A 44 -0.98 -4.98 3.86
CA VAL A 44 -1.32 -5.78 2.67
C VAL A 44 -0.40 -5.43 1.49
N GLY A 45 -0.02 -4.15 1.34
CA GLY A 45 1.00 -3.72 0.40
C GLY A 45 2.34 -4.43 0.62
N LEU A 46 2.81 -4.51 1.87
CA LEU A 46 4.02 -5.26 2.23
C LEU A 46 3.92 -6.75 1.92
N ILE A 47 2.76 -7.38 2.17
CA ILE A 47 2.52 -8.79 1.81
C ILE A 47 2.62 -8.98 0.30
N ALA A 48 2.07 -8.06 -0.50
CA ALA A 48 2.21 -8.10 -1.96
C ALA A 48 3.68 -7.93 -2.37
N VAL A 49 4.44 -7.01 -1.78
CA VAL A 49 5.89 -6.87 -2.05
C VAL A 49 6.61 -8.18 -1.78
N TRP A 50 6.38 -8.78 -0.61
CA TRP A 50 7.02 -10.02 -0.20
C TRP A 50 6.73 -11.18 -1.14
N ASP A 51 5.46 -11.36 -1.53
CA ASP A 51 5.06 -12.42 -2.46
C ASP A 51 5.73 -12.25 -3.84
N ASN A 52 5.74 -11.03 -4.38
CA ASN A 52 6.40 -10.74 -5.66
C ASN A 52 7.93 -10.89 -5.57
N PHE A 53 8.54 -10.48 -4.46
CA PHE A 53 9.97 -10.62 -4.24
C PHE A 53 10.40 -12.08 -4.08
N ARG A 54 9.55 -12.92 -3.49
CA ARG A 54 9.79 -14.36 -3.40
C ARG A 54 9.81 -14.99 -4.79
N ASP A 55 8.97 -14.51 -5.70
CA ASP A 55 8.87 -14.97 -7.08
C ASP A 55 9.89 -14.29 -8.03
N ARG A 56 10.89 -13.57 -7.51
CA ARG A 56 11.91 -12.84 -8.30
C ARG A 56 12.66 -13.70 -9.31
N ASN A 57 12.82 -15.00 -9.02
CA ASN A 57 13.52 -15.93 -9.91
C ASN A 57 12.65 -16.32 -11.13
N ASN A 58 11.33 -16.13 -11.06
CA ASN A 58 10.41 -16.23 -12.20
C ASN A 58 10.00 -14.82 -12.64
N SER A 59 11.01 -14.08 -13.09
CA SER A 59 10.93 -12.66 -13.43
C SER A 59 10.07 -12.44 -14.68
N THR A 60 8.78 -12.21 -14.47
CA THR A 60 7.86 -11.70 -15.49
C THR A 60 7.59 -10.22 -15.26
N TRP A 61 7.13 -9.50 -16.29
CA TRP A 61 6.71 -8.11 -16.13
C TRP A 61 5.66 -7.96 -15.01
N LYS A 62 4.75 -8.94 -14.87
CA LYS A 62 3.71 -8.99 -13.83
C LYS A 62 4.32 -9.01 -12.42
N THR A 63 5.46 -9.66 -12.24
CA THR A 63 6.19 -9.73 -10.96
C THR A 63 6.79 -8.40 -10.57
N TRP A 64 7.43 -7.70 -11.50
CA TRP A 64 7.98 -6.38 -11.22
C TRP A 64 6.87 -5.33 -11.04
N THR A 65 5.82 -5.36 -11.86
CA THR A 65 4.66 -4.48 -11.69
C THR A 65 3.97 -4.71 -10.35
N GLY A 66 3.78 -5.95 -9.93
CA GLY A 66 3.22 -6.28 -8.60
C GLY A 66 4.13 -5.85 -7.45
N LEU A 67 5.45 -6.02 -7.58
CA LEU A 67 6.43 -5.60 -6.57
C LEU A 67 6.43 -4.08 -6.40
N VAL A 68 6.55 -3.34 -7.50
CA VAL A 68 6.53 -1.87 -7.48
C VAL A 68 5.18 -1.38 -6.98
N GLY A 69 4.07 -1.99 -7.43
CA GLY A 69 2.73 -1.66 -6.96
C GLY A 69 2.60 -1.82 -5.45
N GLY A 70 3.06 -2.94 -4.88
CA GLY A 70 3.05 -3.16 -3.44
C GLY A 70 3.92 -2.16 -2.67
N LEU A 71 5.09 -1.79 -3.20
CA LEU A 71 5.97 -0.79 -2.58
C LEU A 71 5.31 0.59 -2.56
N LEU A 72 4.67 1.00 -3.66
CA LEU A 72 3.97 2.27 -3.74
C LEU A 72 2.77 2.36 -2.78
N ILE A 73 2.14 1.22 -2.46
CA ILE A 73 1.11 1.12 -1.42
C ILE A 73 1.72 1.21 -0.02
N ALA A 74 2.84 0.53 0.23
CA ALA A 74 3.40 0.36 1.58
C ALA A 74 4.26 1.55 2.05
N VAL A 75 5.06 2.14 1.17
CA VAL A 75 6.01 3.21 1.52
C VAL A 75 5.33 4.39 2.24
N PRO A 76 4.17 4.90 1.78
CA PRO A 76 3.49 6.01 2.46
C PRO A 76 3.16 5.71 3.92
N GLY A 77 2.62 4.51 4.22
CA GLY A 77 2.29 4.12 5.59
C GLY A 77 3.50 3.81 6.46
N ILE A 78 4.58 3.28 5.88
CA ILE A 78 5.86 3.13 6.60
C ILE A 78 6.42 4.50 6.98
N CYS A 79 6.41 5.46 6.06
CA CYS A 79 6.87 6.82 6.34
C CYS A 79 6.01 7.51 7.41
N LEU A 80 4.69 7.28 7.41
CA LEU A 80 3.79 7.76 8.46
C LEU A 80 4.17 7.17 9.82
N LEU A 81 4.30 5.84 9.90
CA LEU A 81 4.65 5.13 11.12
C LEU A 81 6.00 5.60 11.67
N VAL A 82 7.04 5.60 10.83
CA VAL A 82 8.40 5.99 11.25
C VAL A 82 8.43 7.48 11.63
N GLY A 83 7.76 8.35 10.88
CA GLY A 83 7.65 9.78 11.19
C GLY A 83 7.07 10.00 12.59
N ASN A 84 5.98 9.32 12.92
CA ASN A 84 5.33 9.41 14.23
C ASN A 84 6.17 8.80 15.35
N LEU A 85 6.83 7.66 15.12
CA LEU A 85 7.72 7.05 16.13
C LEU A 85 8.91 7.95 16.46
N VAL A 86 9.51 8.58 15.43
CA VAL A 86 10.61 9.53 15.63
C VAL A 86 10.12 10.76 16.37
N LEU A 87 8.96 11.32 16.00
CA LEU A 87 8.36 12.47 16.67
C LEU A 87 8.09 12.19 18.15
N LEU A 88 7.60 10.98 18.47
CA LEU A 88 7.40 10.54 19.85
C LEU A 88 8.74 10.42 20.62
N ALA A 89 9.78 9.90 19.97
CA ALA A 89 11.09 9.73 20.58
C ALA A 89 11.84 11.06 20.86
N VAL A 90 11.42 12.15 20.21
CA VAL A 90 12.01 13.50 20.39
C VAL A 90 11.07 14.46 21.13
N ASP A 91 10.13 13.92 21.92
CA ASP A 91 9.15 14.68 22.72
C ASP A 91 8.36 15.72 21.90
N GLY A 92 8.00 15.37 20.67
CA GLY A 92 7.22 16.23 19.78
C GLY A 92 8.01 17.34 19.09
N ASN A 93 9.33 17.41 19.26
CA ASN A 93 10.16 18.41 18.58
C ASN A 93 10.36 18.08 17.08
N PRO A 94 9.76 18.83 16.14
CA PRO A 94 9.85 18.49 14.73
C PRO A 94 11.28 18.68 14.21
N SER A 95 11.84 17.61 13.63
CA SER A 95 13.10 17.68 12.90
C SER A 95 12.86 17.67 11.40
N THR A 96 13.87 18.08 10.62
CA THR A 96 13.85 17.96 9.15
C THR A 96 13.48 16.55 8.70
N MET A 97 13.99 15.52 9.41
CA MET A 97 13.70 14.12 9.10
C MET A 97 12.23 13.76 9.30
N VAL A 98 11.62 14.18 10.42
CA VAL A 98 10.19 13.96 10.68
C VAL A 98 9.36 14.63 9.59
N ASN A 99 9.65 15.89 9.28
CA ASN A 99 8.94 16.64 8.26
C ASN A 99 9.05 15.97 6.87
N THR A 100 10.23 15.49 6.50
CA THR A 100 10.41 14.74 5.25
C THR A 100 9.59 13.45 5.24
N LEU A 101 9.62 12.65 6.31
CA LEU A 101 8.87 11.39 6.40
C LEU A 101 7.36 11.62 6.32
N LEU A 102 6.83 12.58 7.08
CA LEU A 102 5.41 12.92 7.04
C LEU A 102 4.99 13.53 5.70
N SER A 103 5.88 14.28 5.03
CA SER A 103 5.63 14.79 3.67
C SER A 103 5.55 13.66 2.64
N VAL A 104 6.46 12.68 2.71
CA VAL A 104 6.42 11.49 1.86
C VAL A 104 5.17 10.65 2.15
N ALA A 105 4.74 10.56 3.41
CA ALA A 105 3.49 9.90 3.77
C ALA A 105 2.27 10.60 3.14
N GLY A 106 2.18 11.94 3.25
CA GLY A 106 1.08 12.72 2.69
C GLY A 106 1.04 12.69 1.16
N ILE A 107 2.15 13.00 0.50
CA ILE A 107 2.27 12.91 -0.97
C ILE A 107 2.04 11.46 -1.42
N GLY A 108 2.57 10.52 -0.65
CA GLY A 108 2.43 9.09 -0.89
C GLY A 108 0.98 8.61 -0.88
N ALA A 109 0.18 9.05 0.09
CA ALA A 109 -1.23 8.69 0.19
C ALA A 109 -2.05 9.25 -0.99
N ILE A 110 -1.69 10.42 -1.52
CA ILE A 110 -2.41 11.08 -2.62
C ILE A 110 -2.00 10.52 -3.99
N PHE A 111 -0.70 10.34 -4.24
CA PHE A 111 -0.19 10.02 -5.57
C PHE A 111 0.32 8.58 -5.69
N LEU A 112 1.16 8.14 -4.76
CA LEU A 112 1.81 6.82 -4.86
C LEU A 112 0.79 5.70 -4.62
N LEU A 113 -0.09 5.86 -3.64
CA LEU A 113 -1.08 4.85 -3.29
C LEU A 113 -2.03 4.51 -4.45
N PRO A 114 -2.68 5.47 -5.16
CA PRO A 114 -3.49 5.15 -6.34
C PRO A 114 -2.72 4.43 -7.45
N ILE A 115 -1.50 4.87 -7.73
CA ILE A 115 -0.65 4.25 -8.76
C ILE A 115 -0.33 2.81 -8.34
N GLY A 116 0.06 2.61 -7.08
CA GLY A 116 0.35 1.30 -6.52
C GLY A 116 -0.84 0.34 -6.59
N ILE A 117 -2.04 0.83 -6.26
CA ILE A 117 -3.29 0.08 -6.38
C ILE A 117 -3.52 -0.40 -7.82
N ILE A 118 -3.42 0.51 -8.79
CA ILE A 118 -3.63 0.19 -10.21
C ILE A 118 -2.61 -0.87 -10.68
N MET A 119 -1.34 -0.68 -10.34
CA MET A 119 -0.27 -1.63 -10.67
C MET A 119 -0.52 -3.02 -10.07
N CYS A 120 -0.93 -3.07 -8.81
CA CYS A 120 -1.30 -4.31 -8.12
C CYS A 120 -2.51 -5.00 -8.75
N LEU A 121 -3.56 -4.25 -9.13
CA LEU A 121 -4.72 -4.80 -9.82
C LEU A 121 -4.36 -5.36 -11.20
N ILE A 122 -3.61 -4.60 -12.01
CA ILE A 122 -3.19 -5.03 -13.35
C ILE A 122 -2.36 -6.32 -13.25
N ALA A 123 -1.34 -6.35 -12.40
CA ALA A 123 -0.51 -7.53 -12.20
C ALA A 123 -1.32 -8.72 -11.65
N GLY A 124 -2.16 -8.46 -10.65
CA GLY A 124 -3.01 -9.44 -9.98
C GLY A 124 -3.98 -10.12 -10.94
N PHE A 125 -4.82 -9.36 -11.64
CA PHE A 125 -5.77 -9.90 -12.61
C PHE A 125 -5.08 -10.62 -13.77
N ASN A 126 -3.95 -10.10 -14.27
CA ASN A 126 -3.20 -10.77 -15.33
C ASN A 126 -2.64 -12.13 -14.92
N ARG A 127 -2.34 -12.33 -13.63
CA ARG A 127 -1.93 -13.64 -13.09
C ARG A 127 -3.14 -14.56 -12.91
N PHE A 128 -4.23 -14.02 -12.39
CA PHE A 128 -5.48 -14.77 -12.22
C PHE A 128 -5.99 -15.34 -13.55
N TYR A 129 -6.11 -14.51 -14.59
CA TYR A 129 -6.54 -14.97 -15.91
C TYR A 129 -5.55 -15.91 -16.60
N ALA A 130 -4.25 -15.76 -16.34
CA ALA A 130 -3.27 -16.71 -16.85
C ALA A 130 -3.40 -18.09 -16.19
N ALA A 131 -3.72 -18.14 -14.90
CA ALA A 131 -3.94 -19.38 -14.17
C ALA A 131 -5.24 -20.10 -14.59
N LEU A 132 -6.28 -19.35 -14.98
CA LEU A 132 -7.53 -19.94 -15.50
C LEU A 132 -7.42 -20.54 -16.90
N LYS A 133 -6.41 -20.16 -17.68
CA LYS A 133 -6.19 -20.65 -19.04
C LYS A 133 -5.37 -21.95 -19.10
N VAL A 134 -4.93 -22.46 -17.95
CA VAL A 134 -4.14 -23.69 -17.78
C VAL A 134 -5.04 -24.75 -17.16
#